data_AF-A0A382ZMA0-F1
#
_entry.id   AF-A0A382ZMA0-F1
#
_cell.length_a   1.000
_cell.length_b   1.000
_cell.length_c   1.000
_cell.angle_alpha   90.00
_cell.angle_beta   90.00
_cell.angle_gamma   90.00
#
_symmetry.space_group_name_H-M   'P 1'
#
loop_
_entity.id
_entity.type
_entity.pdbx_description
1 polymer ?
#
loop_
_entity_poly.entity_id
_entity_poly.type
_entity_poly.pdbx_seq_one_letter_code
_entity_poly.pdbx_strand_id
1 'polypeptide(L)'
;MKFFSRNKEPSDPAVIINDCFKSVANRISDSLEEEGYHWTKSWGVKRFESIILAKFMMDYSFNGLVEDKLKDEEKTGFENLCNTSFSTLFNDEFSVVGLNYEDMQEEIQQKIDGYFDARRESRPPQCWHDIYKLVTRSQSKEDIAKDIQNKSAGLELIRGNENFAGMVPQYEVQIRVLNDKANAFESAEMMLPH
;
A
#
# COMPACT_ATOMS: atom_id res chain seq x y z
N MET A 1 35.16 -15.51 21.81
CA MET A 1 34.00 -15.78 20.94
C MET A 1 34.05 -14.81 19.76
N LYS A 2 34.44 -15.29 18.57
CA LYS A 2 34.34 -14.54 17.31
C LYS A 2 32.97 -14.86 16.70
N PHE A 3 31.97 -14.04 16.98
CA PHE A 3 30.66 -14.16 16.34
C PHE A 3 30.50 -13.05 15.30
N PHE A 4 30.43 -13.47 14.03
CA PHE A 4 30.00 -12.72 12.85
C PHE A 4 30.80 -11.49 12.43
N SER A 5 32.07 -11.68 12.05
CA SER A 5 32.63 -10.86 10.96
C SER A 5 32.09 -11.42 9.64
N ARG A 6 30.92 -10.94 9.19
CA ARG A 6 30.48 -11.15 7.81
C ARG A 6 31.48 -10.42 6.92
N ASN A 7 32.38 -11.17 6.29
CA ASN A 7 33.07 -10.71 5.08
C ASN A 7 32.00 -10.57 3.99
N LYS A 8 31.24 -9.46 3.99
CA LYS A 8 30.49 -9.04 2.81
C LYS A 8 31.50 -8.33 1.93
N GLU A 9 31.81 -8.90 0.77
CA GLU A 9 32.30 -8.09 -0.34
C GLU A 9 31.33 -6.92 -0.50
N PRO A 10 31.83 -5.68 -0.73
CA PRO A 10 30.95 -4.53 -0.96
C PRO A 10 30.07 -4.88 -2.16
N SER A 11 28.81 -5.20 -1.88
CA SER A 11 27.84 -5.51 -2.94
C SER A 11 27.49 -4.20 -3.61
N ASP A 12 27.44 -4.20 -4.94
CA ASP A 12 27.09 -3.03 -5.74
C ASP A 12 25.79 -2.40 -5.21
N PRO A 13 25.79 -1.11 -4.82
CA PRO A 13 24.60 -0.41 -4.35
C PRO A 13 23.41 -0.53 -5.29
N ALA A 14 23.64 -0.58 -6.61
CA ALA A 14 22.58 -0.76 -7.58
C ALA A 14 21.87 -2.11 -7.40
N VAL A 15 22.63 -3.18 -7.17
CA VAL A 15 22.08 -4.53 -6.93
C VAL A 15 21.29 -4.57 -5.64
N ILE A 16 21.82 -3.98 -4.56
CA ILE A 16 21.14 -3.94 -3.26
C ILE A 16 19.80 -3.20 -3.38
N ILE A 17 19.80 -2.01 -4.01
CA ILE A 17 18.60 -1.20 -4.17
C ILE A 17 17.55 -1.96 -4.98
N ASN A 18 17.93 -2.55 -6.11
CA ASN A 18 17.04 -3.32 -6.96
C ASN A 18 16.43 -4.53 -6.24
N ASP A 19 17.24 -5.30 -5.49
CA ASP A 19 16.76 -6.46 -4.74
C ASP A 19 15.80 -6.05 -3.61
N CYS A 20 16.12 -4.97 -2.88
CA CYS A 20 15.22 -4.38 -1.89
C CYS A 20 13.90 -3.96 -2.54
N PHE A 21 13.97 -3.29 -3.69
CA PHE A 21 12.80 -2.80 -4.41
C PHE A 21 11.85 -3.93 -4.79
N LYS A 22 12.39 -4.98 -5.42
CA LYS A 22 11.64 -6.18 -5.80
C LYS A 22 11.04 -6.88 -4.58
N SER A 23 11.83 -7.01 -3.50
CA SER A 23 11.35 -7.64 -2.27
C SER A 23 10.20 -6.88 -1.63
N VAL A 24 10.28 -5.55 -1.57
CA VAL A 24 9.20 -4.71 -1.01
C VAL A 24 7.96 -4.76 -1.89
N ALA A 25 8.12 -4.57 -3.20
CA ALA A 25 7.01 -4.63 -4.15
C ALA A 25 6.29 -5.99 -4.13
N ASN A 26 7.04 -7.10 -4.10
CA ASN A 26 6.46 -8.45 -4.03
C ASN A 26 5.71 -8.67 -2.72
N ARG A 27 6.31 -8.30 -1.58
CA ARG A 27 5.63 -8.42 -0.29
C ARG A 27 4.33 -7.61 -0.24
N ILE A 28 4.34 -6.41 -0.80
CA ILE A 28 3.14 -5.57 -0.88
C ILE A 28 2.08 -6.23 -1.77
N SER A 29 2.47 -6.75 -2.94
CA SER A 29 1.57 -7.48 -3.83
C SER A 29 0.94 -8.69 -3.15
N ASP A 30 1.76 -9.51 -2.48
CA ASP A 30 1.29 -10.71 -1.78
C ASP A 30 0.26 -10.35 -0.71
N SER A 31 0.52 -9.32 0.09
CA SER A 31 -0.44 -8.84 1.09
C SER A 31 -1.73 -8.33 0.45
N LEU A 32 -1.68 -7.57 -0.65
CA LEU A 32 -2.88 -7.09 -1.35
C LEU A 32 -3.69 -8.21 -2.02
N GLU A 33 -3.11 -9.41 -2.19
CA GLU A 33 -3.83 -10.61 -2.63
C GLU A 33 -4.53 -11.36 -1.49
N GLU A 34 -4.19 -11.10 -0.24
CA GLU A 34 -4.85 -11.74 0.90
C GLU A 34 -6.33 -11.37 0.95
N GLU A 35 -7.18 -12.37 1.18
CA GLU A 35 -8.63 -12.19 1.25
C GLU A 35 -9.05 -11.17 2.31
N GLY A 36 -8.25 -11.00 3.36
CA GLY A 36 -8.48 -10.06 4.46
C GLY A 36 -8.53 -8.59 4.03
N TYR A 37 -7.94 -8.21 2.89
CA TYR A 37 -8.03 -6.84 2.37
C TYR A 37 -9.32 -6.59 1.58
N HIS A 38 -10.08 -7.64 1.24
CA HIS A 38 -11.34 -7.56 0.47
C HIS A 38 -11.24 -6.71 -0.80
N TRP A 39 -10.05 -6.62 -1.39
CA TRP A 39 -9.80 -5.77 -2.55
C TRP A 39 -9.90 -6.59 -3.83
N THR A 40 -11.09 -6.58 -4.44
CA THR A 40 -11.45 -7.43 -5.60
C THR A 40 -10.95 -6.89 -6.94
N LYS A 41 -9.83 -6.16 -6.95
CA LYS A 41 -9.18 -5.70 -8.18
C LYS A 41 -8.40 -6.82 -8.85
N SER A 42 -8.15 -6.68 -10.15
CA SER A 42 -7.31 -7.62 -10.89
C SER A 42 -5.86 -7.56 -10.41
N TRP A 43 -5.15 -8.68 -10.55
CA TRP A 43 -3.73 -8.80 -10.18
C TRP A 43 -2.89 -7.64 -10.74
N GLY A 44 -3.09 -7.26 -12.01
CA GLY A 44 -2.34 -6.15 -12.63
C GLY A 44 -2.52 -4.80 -11.95
N VAL A 45 -3.73 -4.48 -11.46
CA VAL A 45 -3.99 -3.25 -10.69
C VAL A 45 -3.30 -3.34 -9.32
N LYS A 46 -3.39 -4.49 -8.65
CA LYS A 46 -2.73 -4.69 -7.35
C LYS A 46 -1.21 -4.57 -7.49
N ARG A 47 -0.64 -5.19 -8.52
CA ARG A 47 0.79 -5.14 -8.85
C ARG A 47 1.25 -3.72 -9.15
N PHE A 48 0.47 -2.98 -9.93
CA PHE A 48 0.74 -1.58 -10.26
C PHE A 48 0.81 -0.71 -8.99
N GLU A 49 -0.23 -0.76 -8.15
CA GLU A 49 -0.23 -0.01 -6.89
C GLU A 49 0.90 -0.49 -5.95
N SER A 50 1.25 -1.77 -5.97
CA SER A 50 2.34 -2.31 -5.14
C SER A 50 3.70 -1.74 -5.49
N ILE A 51 4.01 -1.66 -6.79
CA ILE A 51 5.29 -1.13 -7.28
C ILE A 51 5.42 0.36 -6.95
N ILE A 52 4.33 1.14 -7.10
CA ILE A 52 4.32 2.57 -6.77
C ILE A 52 4.44 2.78 -5.26
N LEU A 53 3.71 2.00 -4.46
CA LEU A 53 3.83 2.06 -3.01
C LEU A 53 5.23 1.68 -2.54
N ALA A 54 5.86 0.67 -3.16
CA ALA A 54 7.26 0.32 -2.87
C ALA A 54 8.22 1.48 -3.16
N LYS A 55 7.98 2.27 -4.22
CA LYS A 55 8.78 3.47 -4.52
C LYS A 55 8.72 4.47 -3.39
N PHE A 56 7.51 4.85 -3.01
CA PHE A 56 7.27 5.76 -1.89
C PHE A 56 7.96 5.29 -0.61
N MET A 57 7.89 3.99 -0.31
CA MET A 57 8.46 3.42 0.92
C MET A 57 9.98 3.46 0.94
N MET A 58 10.60 3.16 -0.20
CA MET A 58 12.04 3.25 -0.38
C MET A 58 12.52 4.70 -0.22
N ASP A 59 11.83 5.65 -0.86
CA ASP A 59 12.17 7.08 -0.78
C ASP A 59 11.96 7.63 0.63
N TYR A 60 10.83 7.33 1.25
CA TYR A 60 10.50 7.75 2.62
C TYR A 60 11.54 7.22 3.62
N SER A 61 11.84 5.92 3.56
CA SER A 61 12.80 5.28 4.46
C SER A 61 14.20 5.84 4.27
N PHE A 62 14.62 6.06 3.01
CA PHE A 62 15.92 6.64 2.72
C PHE A 62 16.03 8.06 3.28
N ASN A 63 15.06 8.93 2.97
CA ASN A 63 15.04 10.31 3.45
C ASN A 63 15.15 10.38 4.97
N GLY A 64 14.39 9.57 5.71
CA GLY A 64 14.48 9.53 7.17
C GLY A 64 15.81 9.00 7.71
N LEU A 65 16.48 8.09 6.99
CA LEU A 65 17.76 7.53 7.44
C LEU A 65 18.96 8.46 7.20
N VAL A 66 18.90 9.27 6.15
CA VAL A 66 20.05 9.98 5.58
C VAL A 66 19.94 11.51 5.56
N GLU A 67 18.84 12.08 6.06
CA GLU A 67 18.54 13.52 6.03
C GLU A 67 19.77 14.40 6.33
N ASP A 68 20.50 14.06 7.41
CA ASP A 68 21.67 14.80 7.90
C ASP A 68 23.03 14.11 7.65
N LYS A 69 23.05 12.95 6.96
CA LYS A 69 24.24 12.07 6.93
C LYS A 69 24.97 12.03 5.58
N LEU A 70 24.28 12.35 4.50
CA LEU A 70 24.82 12.27 3.14
C LEU A 70 24.97 13.65 2.51
N LYS A 71 25.99 13.79 1.66
CA LYS A 71 26.15 14.97 0.79
C LYS A 71 25.12 14.91 -0.34
N ASP A 72 24.84 16.07 -0.94
CA ASP A 72 23.87 16.19 -2.03
C ASP A 72 24.18 15.25 -3.20
N GLU A 73 25.46 15.10 -3.58
CA GLU A 73 25.90 14.19 -4.64
C GLU A 73 25.54 12.72 -4.34
N GLU A 74 25.63 12.29 -3.07
CA GLU A 74 25.31 10.93 -2.64
C GLU A 74 23.80 10.70 -2.62
N LYS A 75 23.02 11.73 -2.23
CA LYS A 75 21.56 11.72 -2.29
C LYS A 75 21.08 11.58 -3.73
N THR A 76 21.60 12.41 -4.64
CA THR A 76 21.30 12.33 -6.07
C THR A 76 21.72 10.98 -6.67
N GLY A 77 22.85 10.42 -6.24
CA GLY A 77 23.28 9.07 -6.64
C GLY A 77 22.26 7.99 -6.28
N PHE A 78 21.74 8.01 -5.04
CA PHE A 78 20.69 7.08 -4.61
C PHE A 78 19.40 7.28 -5.39
N GLU A 79 18.93 8.51 -5.54
CA GLU A 79 17.70 8.84 -6.27
C GLU A 79 17.75 8.30 -7.70
N ASN A 80 18.88 8.48 -8.40
CA ASN A 80 19.08 7.97 -9.75
C ASN A 80 19.02 6.44 -9.80
N LEU A 81 19.67 5.74 -8.85
CA LEU A 81 19.62 4.28 -8.77
C LEU A 81 18.21 3.75 -8.47
N CYS A 82 17.51 4.39 -7.54
CA CYS A 82 16.12 4.05 -7.20
C CYS A 82 15.18 4.29 -8.38
N ASN A 83 15.28 5.43 -9.05
CA ASN A 83 14.44 5.75 -10.21
C ASN A 83 14.72 4.80 -11.38
N THR A 84 15.98 4.45 -11.63
CA THR A 84 16.37 3.47 -12.66
C THR A 84 15.83 2.08 -12.33
N SER A 85 15.97 1.63 -11.07
CA SER A 85 15.46 0.33 -10.64
C SER A 85 13.93 0.27 -10.74
N PHE A 86 13.26 1.36 -10.36
CA PHE A 86 11.81 1.50 -10.45
C PHE A 86 11.32 1.44 -11.90
N SER A 87 11.88 2.26 -12.78
CA SER A 87 11.45 2.33 -14.19
C SER A 87 11.70 1.01 -14.91
N THR A 88 12.83 0.35 -14.62
CA THR A 88 13.15 -0.98 -15.16
C THR A 88 12.11 -2.00 -14.70
N LEU A 89 11.84 -2.10 -13.40
CA LEU A 89 10.85 -3.05 -12.87
C LEU A 89 9.45 -2.77 -13.42
N PHE A 90 9.06 -1.50 -13.53
CA PHE A 90 7.76 -1.12 -14.07
C PHE A 90 7.61 -1.55 -15.53
N ASN A 91 8.61 -1.25 -16.37
CA ASN A 91 8.58 -1.62 -17.78
C ASN A 91 8.62 -3.14 -17.99
N ASP A 92 9.45 -3.86 -17.22
CA ASP A 92 9.52 -5.32 -17.28
C ASP A 92 8.14 -5.96 -17.03
N GLU A 93 7.32 -5.38 -16.15
CA GLU A 93 6.00 -5.90 -15.78
C GLU A 93 4.89 -5.46 -16.74
N PHE A 94 4.94 -4.22 -17.25
CA PHE A 94 3.79 -3.60 -17.90
C PHE A 94 3.99 -3.23 -19.38
N SER A 95 5.22 -3.20 -19.91
CA SER A 95 5.44 -2.87 -21.33
C SER A 95 4.78 -3.88 -22.27
N VAL A 96 4.64 -5.15 -21.84
CA VAL A 96 3.94 -6.19 -22.61
C VAL A 96 2.45 -5.90 -22.82
N VAL A 97 1.84 -5.12 -21.93
CA VAL A 97 0.45 -4.65 -22.06
C VAL A 97 0.35 -3.22 -22.60
N GLY A 98 1.46 -2.68 -23.12
CA GLY A 98 1.51 -1.36 -23.75
C GLY A 98 1.58 -0.18 -22.77
N LEU A 99 1.97 -0.42 -21.52
CA LEU A 99 2.18 0.64 -20.53
C LEU A 99 3.67 0.76 -20.21
N ASN A 100 4.23 1.96 -20.41
CA ASN A 100 5.63 2.24 -20.08
C ASN A 100 5.71 3.33 -19.02
N TYR A 101 6.81 3.34 -18.27
CA TYR A 101 7.08 4.33 -17.24
C TYR A 101 7.11 5.76 -17.80
N GLU A 102 7.72 5.96 -18.97
CA GLU A 102 7.85 7.28 -19.61
C GLU A 102 6.48 7.93 -19.86
N ASP A 103 5.51 7.13 -20.32
CA ASP A 103 4.16 7.60 -20.61
C ASP A 103 3.33 7.85 -19.33
N MET A 104 3.67 7.18 -18.23
CA MET A 104 2.91 7.16 -16.98
C MET A 104 3.58 7.99 -15.86
N GLN A 105 4.66 8.70 -16.19
CA GLN A 105 5.53 9.33 -15.20
C GLN A 105 4.76 10.36 -14.35
N GLU A 106 3.88 11.15 -14.98
CA GLU A 106 3.09 12.16 -14.29
C GLU A 106 2.10 11.51 -13.31
N GLU A 107 1.33 10.52 -13.74
CA GLU A 107 0.36 9.82 -12.90
C GLU A 107 1.01 9.08 -11.74
N ILE A 108 2.17 8.46 -11.99
CA ILE A 108 2.96 7.79 -10.96
C ILE A 108 3.45 8.80 -9.94
N GLN A 109 3.99 9.94 -10.38
CA GLN A 109 4.48 10.98 -9.48
C GLN A 109 3.35 11.57 -8.65
N GLN A 110 2.20 11.88 -9.25
CA GLN A 110 1.02 12.37 -8.53
C GLN A 110 0.57 11.40 -7.43
N LYS A 111 0.65 10.09 -7.68
CA LYS A 111 0.35 9.08 -6.66
C LYS A 111 1.36 9.08 -5.52
N ILE A 112 2.65 9.11 -5.83
CA ILE A 112 3.72 9.16 -4.83
C ILE A 112 3.60 10.42 -3.98
N ASP A 113 3.38 11.57 -4.59
CA ASP A 113 3.18 12.85 -3.90
C ASP A 113 1.97 12.78 -2.97
N GLY A 114 0.86 12.19 -3.44
CA GLY A 114 -0.33 11.97 -2.61
C GLY A 114 -0.05 11.11 -1.36
N TYR A 115 0.85 10.12 -1.46
CA TYR A 115 1.27 9.32 -0.29
C TYR A 115 2.15 10.14 0.67
N PHE A 116 3.05 10.97 0.15
CA PHE A 116 3.85 11.88 0.98
C PHE A 116 3.00 12.94 1.67
N ASP A 117 2.00 13.49 0.99
CA ASP A 117 1.07 14.46 1.58
C ASP A 117 0.24 13.82 2.69
N ALA A 118 -0.33 12.62 2.47
CA ALA A 118 -1.00 11.85 3.51
C ALA A 118 -0.09 11.62 4.73
N ARG A 119 1.20 11.32 4.50
CA ARG A 119 2.18 11.13 5.57
C ARG A 119 2.56 12.42 6.30
N ARG A 120 2.50 13.57 5.63
CA ARG A 120 2.81 14.89 6.20
C ARG A 120 1.64 15.45 7.01
N GLU A 121 0.42 15.24 6.52
CA GLU A 121 -0.81 15.78 7.09
C GLU A 121 -1.24 15.07 8.38
N SER A 122 -0.94 13.77 8.50
CA SER A 122 -1.34 12.96 9.65
C SER A 122 -0.20 12.10 10.20
N ARG A 123 -0.32 11.69 11.47
CA ARG A 123 0.63 10.78 12.13
C ARG A 123 0.09 9.34 12.08
N PRO A 124 0.96 8.32 12.23
CA PRO A 124 0.50 6.95 12.41
C PRO A 124 -0.48 6.85 13.60
N PRO A 125 -1.55 6.05 13.50
CA PRO A 125 -1.87 5.15 12.37
C PRO A 125 -2.58 5.83 11.19
N GLN A 126 -3.11 7.05 11.38
CA GLN A 126 -4.01 7.69 10.42
C GLN A 126 -3.39 7.90 9.03
N CYS A 127 -2.10 8.25 8.95
CA CYS A 127 -1.45 8.42 7.65
C CYS A 127 -1.43 7.13 6.82
N TRP A 128 -1.32 5.97 7.48
CA TRP A 128 -1.33 4.68 6.81
C TRP A 128 -2.74 4.32 6.33
N HIS A 129 -3.76 4.68 7.10
CA HIS A 129 -5.14 4.57 6.64
C HIS A 129 -5.41 5.45 5.41
N ASP A 130 -4.88 6.68 5.40
CA ASP A 130 -5.04 7.60 4.28
C ASP A 130 -4.34 7.09 3.02
N ILE A 131 -3.11 6.58 3.15
CA ILE A 131 -2.37 5.92 2.04
C ILE A 131 -3.12 4.68 1.55
N TYR A 132 -3.60 3.82 2.46
CA TYR A 132 -4.39 2.64 2.09
C TYR A 132 -5.65 3.02 1.32
N LYS A 133 -6.33 4.11 1.73
CA LYS A 133 -7.48 4.67 1.02
C LYS A 133 -7.10 5.14 -0.39
N LEU A 134 -5.96 5.80 -0.56
CA LEU A 134 -5.48 6.24 -1.87
C LEU A 134 -5.15 5.07 -2.80
N VAL A 135 -4.53 4.01 -2.27
CA VAL A 135 -4.22 2.77 -3.00
C VAL A 135 -5.49 2.04 -3.44
N THR A 136 -6.39 1.77 -2.50
CA THR A 136 -7.56 0.93 -2.76
C THR A 136 -8.75 1.69 -3.34
N ARG A 137 -8.72 3.03 -3.24
CA ARG A 137 -9.85 3.94 -3.48
C ARG A 137 -11.08 3.59 -2.64
N SER A 138 -10.85 3.09 -1.43
CA SER A 138 -11.92 2.75 -0.49
C SER A 138 -12.56 3.99 0.13
N GLN A 139 -13.67 3.77 0.85
CA GLN A 139 -14.18 4.74 1.81
C GLN A 139 -13.22 4.86 3.00
N SER A 140 -13.35 5.93 3.78
CA SER A 140 -12.62 6.05 5.04
C SER A 140 -13.10 5.01 6.04
N LYS A 141 -12.26 4.70 7.03
CA LYS A 141 -12.63 3.80 8.13
C LYS A 141 -13.84 4.32 8.90
N GLU A 142 -13.93 5.64 9.07
CA GLU A 142 -15.03 6.33 9.75
C GLU A 142 -16.35 6.19 8.98
N ASP A 143 -16.31 6.32 7.65
CA ASP A 143 -17.49 6.15 6.80
C ASP A 143 -17.99 4.70 6.84
N ILE A 144 -17.07 3.72 6.81
CA ILE A 144 -17.39 2.30 6.93
C ILE A 144 -18.01 2.02 8.31
N ALA A 145 -17.44 2.56 9.39
CA ALA A 145 -17.98 2.41 10.75
C ALA A 145 -19.40 2.99 10.86
N LYS A 146 -19.64 4.14 10.24
CA LYS A 146 -20.97 4.75 10.19
C LYS A 146 -21.97 3.89 9.41
N ASP A 147 -21.57 3.29 8.29
CA ASP A 147 -22.44 2.40 7.52
C ASP A 147 -22.77 1.12 8.30
N ILE A 148 -21.77 0.54 9.00
CA ILE A 148 -21.99 -0.60 9.92
C ILE A 148 -23.03 -0.24 10.98
N GLN A 149 -22.90 0.92 11.62
CA GLN A 149 -23.85 1.38 12.63
C GLN A 149 -25.26 1.52 12.07
N ASN A 150 -25.41 2.19 10.93
CA ASN A 150 -26.71 2.40 10.28
C ASN A 150 -27.37 1.07 9.88
N LYS A 151 -26.61 0.15 9.29
CA LYS A 151 -27.12 -1.17 8.89
C LYS A 151 -27.46 -2.03 10.09
N SER A 152 -26.68 -1.95 11.17
CA SER A 152 -26.95 -2.70 12.41
C SER A 152 -28.25 -2.21 13.06
N ALA A 153 -28.44 -0.89 13.17
CA ALA A 153 -29.70 -0.32 13.67
C ALA A 153 -30.90 -0.71 12.79
N GLY A 154 -30.73 -0.65 11.46
CA GLY A 154 -31.77 -1.11 10.52
C GLY A 154 -32.10 -2.60 10.69
N LEU A 155 -31.09 -3.45 10.90
CA LEU A 155 -31.26 -4.88 11.14
C LEU A 155 -32.05 -5.14 12.42
N GLU A 156 -31.78 -4.42 13.52
CA GLU A 156 -32.53 -4.54 14.77
C GLU A 156 -34.02 -4.20 14.59
N LEU A 157 -34.35 -3.22 13.75
CA LEU A 157 -35.74 -2.82 13.48
C LEU A 157 -36.54 -3.86 12.69
N ILE A 158 -35.88 -4.56 11.77
CA ILE A 158 -36.54 -5.56 10.91
C ILE A 158 -36.48 -6.98 11.49
N ARG A 159 -35.58 -7.23 12.44
CA ARG A 159 -35.41 -8.54 13.08
C ARG A 159 -36.68 -8.89 13.87
N GLY A 160 -37.25 -10.05 13.56
CA GLY A 160 -38.52 -10.51 14.15
C GLY A 160 -39.78 -10.07 13.40
N ASN A 161 -39.65 -9.29 12.32
CA ASN A 161 -40.77 -8.99 11.42
C ASN A 161 -40.77 -9.98 10.24
N GLU A 162 -41.80 -10.83 10.17
CA GLU A 162 -41.92 -11.89 9.17
C GLU A 162 -41.91 -11.35 7.73
N ASN A 163 -42.41 -10.13 7.50
CA ASN A 163 -42.41 -9.49 6.18
C ASN A 163 -40.99 -9.21 5.65
N PHE A 164 -40.00 -9.12 6.54
CA PHE A 164 -38.61 -8.82 6.19
C PHE A 164 -37.65 -9.99 6.44
N ALA A 165 -38.18 -11.18 6.78
CA ALA A 165 -37.36 -12.36 7.10
C ALA A 165 -36.35 -12.70 5.99
N GLY A 166 -36.70 -12.48 4.71
CA GLY A 166 -35.79 -12.69 3.58
C GLY A 166 -34.66 -11.66 3.44
N MET A 167 -34.78 -10.48 4.06
CA MET A 167 -33.77 -9.41 4.02
C MET A 167 -32.76 -9.51 5.18
N VAL A 168 -33.16 -10.10 6.31
CA VAL A 168 -32.32 -10.25 7.50
C VAL A 168 -30.96 -10.89 7.17
N PRO A 169 -30.88 -12.04 6.46
CA PRO A 169 -29.59 -12.64 6.12
C PRO A 169 -28.72 -11.75 5.22
N GLN A 170 -29.33 -10.96 4.33
CA GLN A 170 -28.61 -10.06 3.43
C GLN A 170 -27.92 -8.93 4.21
N TYR A 171 -28.62 -8.36 5.19
CA TYR A 171 -28.06 -7.33 6.07
C TYR A 171 -26.91 -7.90 6.92
N GLU A 172 -27.06 -9.11 7.45
CA GLU A 172 -26.01 -9.77 8.23
C GLU A 172 -24.74 -10.01 7.39
N VAL A 173 -24.90 -10.46 6.14
CA VAL A 173 -23.78 -10.61 5.20
C VAL A 173 -23.13 -9.26 4.89
N GLN A 174 -23.91 -8.22 4.61
CA GLN A 174 -23.38 -6.89 4.31
C GLN A 174 -22.60 -6.31 5.50
N ILE A 175 -23.15 -6.42 6.72
CA ILE A 175 -22.49 -5.97 7.95
C ILE A 175 -21.18 -6.73 8.16
N ARG A 176 -21.15 -8.05 7.93
CA ARG A 176 -19.92 -8.84 8.01
C ARG A 176 -18.85 -8.31 7.04
N VAL A 177 -19.19 -8.17 5.76
CA VAL A 177 -18.26 -7.65 4.74
C VAL A 177 -17.74 -6.26 5.10
N LEU A 178 -18.58 -5.38 5.66
CA LEU A 178 -18.14 -4.05 6.09
C LEU A 178 -17.19 -4.12 7.28
N ASN A 179 -17.45 -4.99 8.26
CA ASN A 179 -16.52 -5.20 9.37
C ASN A 179 -15.18 -5.71 8.87
N ASP A 180 -15.17 -6.67 7.94
CA ASP A 180 -13.93 -7.19 7.39
C ASP A 180 -13.14 -6.10 6.64
N LYS A 181 -13.83 -5.24 5.87
CA LYS A 181 -13.23 -4.05 5.24
C LYS A 181 -12.68 -3.04 6.24
N ALA A 182 -13.35 -2.84 7.38
CA ALA A 182 -12.85 -1.95 8.43
C ALA A 182 -11.58 -2.54 9.08
N ASN A 183 -11.52 -3.85 9.27
CA ASN A 183 -10.36 -4.56 9.81
C ASN A 183 -9.15 -4.52 8.86
N ALA A 184 -9.38 -4.47 7.54
CA ALA A 184 -8.31 -4.33 6.55
C ALA A 184 -7.44 -3.08 6.76
N PHE A 185 -7.96 -2.02 7.37
CA PHE A 185 -7.18 -0.83 7.73
C PHE A 185 -6.11 -1.14 8.80
N GLU A 186 -6.43 -2.00 9.77
CA GLU A 186 -5.47 -2.45 10.79
C GLU A 186 -4.38 -3.34 10.15
N SER A 187 -4.77 -4.22 9.22
CA SER A 187 -3.83 -5.03 8.45
C SER A 187 -2.92 -4.17 7.57
N ALA A 188 -3.44 -3.07 7.01
CA ALA A 188 -2.65 -2.12 6.23
C ALA A 188 -1.59 -1.42 7.08
N GLU A 189 -1.89 -1.06 8.34
CA GLU A 189 -0.88 -0.51 9.25
C GLU A 189 0.28 -1.50 9.47
N MET A 190 -0.04 -2.78 9.70
CA MET A 190 0.97 -3.83 9.95
C MET A 190 1.83 -4.18 8.72
N MET A 191 1.36 -3.83 7.53
CA MET A 191 2.01 -4.10 6.26
C MET A 191 3.05 -3.03 5.90
N LEU A 192 2.91 -1.81 6.44
CA LEU A 192 3.76 -0.67 6.11
C LEU A 192 4.80 -0.43 7.23
N PRO A 193 6.11 -0.23 6.95
CA PRO A 193 7.13 -0.03 7.96
C PRO A 193 6.84 1.21 8.83
N HIS A 194 7.10 1.06 10.13
CA HIS A 194 7.13 2.15 11.11
C HIS A 194 8.50 2.81 11.19
#